data_AF-A0A850S9U6-F1
#
_entry.id   AF-A0A850S9U6-F1
#
_cell.length_a   1.000
_cell.length_b   1.000
_cell.length_c   1.000
_cell.angle_alpha   90.00
_cell.angle_beta   90.00
_cell.angle_gamma   90.00
#
_symmetry.space_group_name_H-M   'P 1'
#
loop_
_entity.id
_entity.type
_entity.pdbx_description
1 polymer ?
#
loop_
_entity_poly.entity_id
_entity_poly.type
_entity_poly.pdbx_seq_one_letter_code
_entity_poly.pdbx_strand_id
1 'polypeptide(L)'
;MPQQKTQTLFDIKKHGFNFVNSWEGNITIKIPKLSIGPLKIDLGEVTIMKNMSYGLCGGMIYSALDSFLEGREIPDQRCDAYGRLVLDAATRPIKKYIWARQMDSLRSDDDGWGPVKKMLDWVFRQTKGEVIGWSTDRFKYEIAPRIDGGVPVPLLLVRKAYGYKSLLKNKSLAKALYTNHQVLAIGYRRHEPAGQLAHWDVDIYDPNYPDEVHTLHHHKEGKKVIRMQTRKVDSDRFTNYDYNSGVDVNNPLPSNGIFRGFFNTTYFIDKEERIMP
;
A
#
# COMPACT_ATOMS: atom_id res chain seq x y z
N MET A 1 -2.29 -30.22 3.43
CA MET A 1 -1.89 -29.85 4.81
C MET A 1 -2.72 -28.63 5.23
N PRO A 2 -3.02 -28.42 6.52
CA PRO A 2 -3.77 -27.25 6.96
C PRO A 2 -3.02 -25.96 6.65
N GLN A 3 -3.77 -24.91 6.28
CA GLN A 3 -3.24 -23.59 5.96
C GLN A 3 -2.77 -22.91 7.26
N GLN A 4 -1.47 -22.63 7.39
CA GLN A 4 -0.98 -21.87 8.55
C GLN A 4 -1.33 -20.39 8.36
N LYS A 5 -2.20 -19.87 9.25
CA LYS A 5 -2.59 -18.46 9.32
C LYS A 5 -1.85 -17.78 10.47
N THR A 6 -1.07 -16.75 10.18
CA THR A 6 -0.52 -15.81 11.18
C THR A 6 -1.33 -14.52 11.10
N GLN A 7 -1.65 -13.90 12.24
CA GLN A 7 -2.23 -12.56 12.32
C GLN A 7 -1.55 -11.77 13.43
N THR A 8 -1.53 -10.45 13.26
CA THR A 8 -1.24 -9.47 14.32
C THR A 8 -2.49 -9.24 15.18
N LEU A 9 -2.36 -8.49 16.27
CA LEU A 9 -3.50 -8.03 17.07
C LEU A 9 -4.19 -6.78 16.51
N PHE A 10 -3.90 -6.40 15.25
CA PHE A 10 -4.51 -5.24 14.61
C PHE A 10 -5.99 -5.49 14.32
N ASP A 11 -6.84 -4.99 15.21
CA ASP A 11 -8.29 -4.87 14.98
C ASP A 11 -8.58 -3.66 14.09
N ILE A 12 -9.15 -3.90 12.90
CA ILE A 12 -9.49 -2.86 11.93
C ILE A 12 -10.56 -1.88 12.42
N LYS A 13 -11.41 -2.29 13.38
CA LYS A 13 -12.48 -1.45 13.94
C LYS A 13 -12.01 -0.55 15.07
N LYS A 14 -10.85 -0.86 15.66
CA LYS A 14 -10.22 -0.09 16.73
C LYS A 14 -9.11 0.79 16.20
N HIS A 15 -8.25 0.24 15.35
CA HIS A 15 -7.03 0.90 14.89
C HIS A 15 -7.14 1.38 13.43
N GLY A 16 -8.21 1.04 12.70
CA GLY A 16 -8.48 1.51 11.35
C GLY A 16 -9.47 2.68 11.33
N PHE A 17 -9.34 3.56 10.33
CA PHE A 17 -10.30 4.63 10.08
C PHE A 17 -11.60 4.05 9.53
N ASN A 18 -12.75 4.59 9.98
CA ASN A 18 -14.09 4.18 9.53
C ASN A 18 -14.59 4.96 8.29
N PHE A 19 -13.80 5.91 7.78
CA PHE A 19 -14.09 6.67 6.58
C PHE A 19 -13.23 6.23 5.38
N VAL A 20 -13.79 6.36 4.18
CA VAL A 20 -13.09 6.07 2.93
C VAL A 20 -12.00 7.11 2.67
N ASN A 21 -10.85 6.65 2.22
CA ASN A 21 -9.70 7.46 1.81
C ASN A 21 -9.98 8.30 0.54
N SER A 22 -10.80 9.33 0.67
CA SER A 22 -11.14 10.27 -0.41
C SER A 22 -11.16 11.70 0.12
N TRP A 23 -10.37 12.55 -0.52
CA TRP A 23 -10.11 13.92 -0.09
C TRP A 23 -10.18 14.86 -1.28
N GLU A 24 -10.62 16.10 -1.07
CA GLU A 24 -10.72 17.11 -2.12
C GLU A 24 -9.65 18.21 -1.95
N GLY A 25 -9.27 18.83 -3.07
CA GLY A 25 -8.39 20.00 -3.14
C GLY A 25 -7.20 19.84 -4.08
N ASN A 26 -6.05 20.40 -3.67
CA ASN A 26 -4.80 20.40 -4.42
C ASN A 26 -3.70 19.73 -3.60
N ILE A 27 -2.97 18.79 -4.22
CA ILE A 27 -1.71 18.27 -3.69
C ILE A 27 -0.57 18.86 -4.50
N THR A 28 0.26 19.65 -3.82
CA THR A 28 1.58 20.05 -4.30
C THR A 28 2.62 19.55 -3.32
N ILE A 29 3.64 18.84 -3.82
CA ILE A 29 4.80 18.46 -3.02
C ILE A 29 6.07 18.95 -3.69
N LYS A 30 7.02 19.39 -2.87
CA LYS A 30 8.38 19.72 -3.31
C LYS A 30 9.24 18.48 -3.18
N ILE A 31 9.64 17.92 -4.33
CA ILE A 31 10.47 16.72 -4.37
C ILE A 31 11.91 17.20 -4.60
N PRO A 32 12.85 16.92 -3.70
CA PRO A 32 14.25 17.32 -3.89
C PRO A 32 14.88 16.52 -5.03
N LYS A 33 16.12 16.89 -5.39
CA LYS A 33 16.91 16.15 -6.37
C LYS A 33 17.06 14.68 -5.94
N LEU A 34 16.46 13.76 -6.69
CA LEU A 34 16.54 12.33 -6.45
C LEU A 34 17.59 11.68 -7.36
N SER A 35 18.41 10.80 -6.80
CA SER A 35 19.24 9.85 -7.56
C SER A 35 18.52 8.50 -7.61
N ILE A 36 18.31 7.96 -8.81
CA ILE A 36 17.61 6.69 -9.06
C ILE A 36 18.44 5.87 -10.04
N GLY A 37 19.27 4.96 -9.50
CA GLY A 37 20.31 4.29 -10.27
C GLY A 37 21.26 5.33 -10.91
N PRO A 38 21.52 5.28 -12.23
CA PRO A 38 22.38 6.25 -12.91
C PRO A 38 21.70 7.62 -13.16
N LEU A 39 20.40 7.77 -12.88
CA LEU A 39 19.65 8.98 -13.21
C LEU A 39 19.61 9.95 -12.04
N LYS A 40 19.92 11.22 -12.32
CA LYS A 40 19.66 12.35 -11.42
C LYS A 40 18.41 13.08 -11.93
N ILE A 41 17.41 13.22 -11.07
CA ILE A 41 16.12 13.80 -11.39
C ILE A 41 15.91 15.01 -10.49
N ASP A 42 15.76 16.20 -11.08
CA ASP A 42 15.27 17.39 -10.39
C ASP A 42 13.84 17.69 -10.86
N LEU A 43 12.95 17.95 -9.91
CA LEU A 43 11.53 18.20 -10.16
C LEU A 43 11.06 19.53 -9.57
N GLY A 44 11.84 20.13 -8.67
CA GLY A 44 11.41 21.25 -7.86
C GLY A 44 10.06 21.00 -7.17
N GLU A 45 9.09 21.84 -7.48
CA GLU A 45 7.74 21.78 -6.94
C GLU A 45 6.76 21.16 -7.96
N VAL A 46 6.09 20.08 -7.55
CA VAL A 46 5.18 19.31 -8.42
C VAL A 46 3.78 19.32 -7.82
N THR A 47 2.84 19.98 -8.51
CA THR A 47 1.41 19.74 -8.29
C THR A 47 1.04 18.38 -8.86
N ILE A 48 0.80 17.42 -7.98
CA ILE A 48 0.45 16.03 -8.35
C ILE A 48 -1.02 15.93 -8.73
N MET A 49 -1.89 16.68 -8.03
CA MET A 49 -3.33 16.75 -8.29
C MET A 49 -3.83 18.18 -8.09
N LYS A 50 -4.64 18.68 -9.04
CA LYS A 50 -5.26 20.01 -9.00
C LYS A 50 -6.76 19.89 -9.23
N ASN A 51 -7.58 20.37 -8.30
CA ASN A 51 -9.04 20.32 -8.35
C ASN A 51 -9.60 18.89 -8.61
N MET A 52 -9.03 17.88 -7.95
CA MET A 52 -9.46 16.47 -8.09
C MET A 52 -9.57 15.79 -6.72
N SER A 53 -10.31 14.68 -6.68
CA SER A 53 -10.26 13.75 -5.55
C SER A 53 -8.88 13.07 -5.49
N TYR A 54 -8.33 12.93 -4.27
CA TYR A 54 -7.07 12.27 -3.97
C TYR A 54 -7.16 11.38 -2.73
N GLY A 55 -6.20 10.47 -2.58
CA GLY A 55 -6.02 9.63 -1.41
C GLY A 55 -4.81 10.05 -0.58
N LEU A 56 -4.90 9.93 0.75
CA LEU A 56 -3.81 10.01 1.72
C LEU A 56 -3.55 8.61 2.34
N CYS A 57 -3.52 7.58 1.49
CA CYS A 57 -3.44 6.18 1.91
C CYS A 57 -2.25 5.90 2.84
N GLY A 58 -1.06 6.42 2.51
CA GLY A 58 0.12 6.27 3.35
C GLY A 58 -0.02 6.93 4.71
N GLY A 59 -0.66 8.10 4.75
CA GLY A 59 -1.00 8.79 5.99
C GLY A 59 -1.95 8.00 6.86
N MET A 60 -3.06 7.51 6.28
CA MET A 60 -4.04 6.71 7.00
C MET A 60 -3.44 5.39 7.49
N ILE A 61 -2.59 4.73 6.70
CA ILE A 61 -1.88 3.51 7.12
C ILE A 61 -0.90 3.77 8.27
N TYR A 62 -0.14 4.86 8.23
CA TYR A 62 0.81 5.18 9.29
C TYR A 62 0.06 5.59 10.56
N SER A 63 -0.96 6.44 10.45
CA SER A 63 -1.85 6.83 11.56
C SER A 63 -2.55 5.63 12.20
N ALA A 64 -3.02 4.66 11.41
CA ALA A 64 -3.60 3.43 11.92
C ALA A 64 -2.59 2.56 12.68
N LEU A 65 -1.35 2.49 12.18
CA LEU A 65 -0.27 1.79 12.86
C LEU A 65 0.17 2.50 14.14
N ASP A 66 0.11 3.84 14.19
CA ASP A 66 0.35 4.64 15.40
C ASP A 66 -0.65 4.23 16.51
N SER A 67 -1.94 4.20 16.19
CA SER A 67 -3.00 3.74 17.11
C SER A 67 -2.75 2.33 17.64
N PHE A 68 -2.39 1.39 16.77
CA PHE A 68 -2.05 0.02 17.17
C PHE A 68 -0.84 -0.05 18.11
N LEU A 69 0.25 0.64 17.80
CA LEU A 69 1.49 0.58 18.58
C LEU A 69 1.41 1.35 19.90
N GLU A 70 0.53 2.35 19.99
CA GLU A 70 0.19 3.03 21.25
C GLU A 70 -0.91 2.30 22.06
N GLY A 71 -1.51 1.25 21.52
CA GLY A 71 -2.62 0.52 22.17
C GLY A 71 -3.89 1.36 22.31
N ARG A 72 -4.12 2.31 21.39
CA ARG A 72 -5.26 3.23 21.40
C ARG A 72 -6.26 2.90 20.31
N GLU A 73 -7.52 3.21 20.57
CA GLU A 73 -8.55 3.26 19.53
C GLU A 73 -8.41 4.57 18.74
N ILE A 74 -8.76 4.53 17.45
CA ILE A 74 -8.79 5.72 16.59
C ILE A 74 -9.93 6.65 17.06
N PRO A 75 -9.72 7.99 17.07
CA PRO A 75 -10.73 8.95 17.49
C PRO A 75 -12.02 8.81 16.67
N ASP A 76 -13.15 8.92 17.35
CA ASP A 76 -14.48 8.70 16.77
C ASP A 76 -14.78 9.69 15.62
N GLN A 77 -15.40 9.20 14.56
CA GLN A 77 -15.39 9.84 13.24
C GLN A 77 -16.77 9.95 12.62
N ARG A 78 -17.15 11.17 12.25
CA ARG A 78 -18.37 11.45 11.50
C ARG A 78 -18.10 11.38 10.00
N CYS A 79 -18.83 10.48 9.33
CA CYS A 79 -18.81 10.33 7.88
C CYS A 79 -19.99 11.04 7.20
N ASP A 80 -19.82 11.43 5.93
CA ASP A 80 -20.90 11.87 5.06
C ASP A 80 -21.63 10.67 4.41
N ALA A 81 -22.65 10.95 3.58
CA ALA A 81 -23.42 9.93 2.88
C ALA A 81 -22.62 9.08 1.86
N TYR A 82 -21.36 9.45 1.58
CA TYR A 82 -20.42 8.71 0.73
C TYR A 82 -19.31 8.04 1.55
N GLY A 83 -19.44 8.02 2.88
CA GLY A 83 -18.45 7.44 3.80
C GLY A 83 -17.20 8.28 3.99
N ARG A 84 -17.19 9.57 3.59
CA ARG A 84 -16.00 10.45 3.67
C ARG A 84 -15.99 11.23 4.98
N LEU A 85 -14.81 11.53 5.52
CA LEU A 85 -14.66 12.32 6.75
C LEU A 85 -15.32 13.72 6.60
N VAL A 86 -16.28 14.04 7.46
CA VAL A 86 -16.85 15.39 7.55
C VAL A 86 -15.83 16.33 8.16
N LEU A 87 -15.40 17.37 7.43
CA LEU A 87 -14.37 18.32 7.86
C LEU A 87 -14.94 19.52 8.62
N ASP A 88 -14.83 19.49 9.95
CA ASP A 88 -15.23 20.55 10.87
C ASP A 88 -14.08 20.93 11.83
N ALA A 89 -14.37 21.63 12.93
CA ALA A 89 -13.33 22.05 13.87
C ALA A 89 -12.66 20.87 14.60
N ALA A 90 -13.39 19.78 14.86
CA ALA A 90 -12.90 18.61 15.59
C ALA A 90 -12.12 17.65 14.69
N THR A 91 -12.49 17.52 13.42
CA THR A 91 -11.82 16.58 12.48
C THR A 91 -10.68 17.19 11.65
N ARG A 92 -10.54 18.53 11.63
CA ARG A 92 -9.38 19.22 11.01
C ARG A 92 -8.02 18.77 11.58
N PRO A 93 -7.83 18.61 12.90
CA PRO A 93 -6.63 18.02 13.49
C PRO A 93 -6.31 16.63 12.91
N ILE A 94 -7.31 15.74 12.80
CA ILE A 94 -7.15 14.39 12.21
C ILE A 94 -6.64 14.48 10.77
N LYS A 95 -7.23 15.35 9.92
CA LYS A 95 -6.72 15.55 8.54
C LYS A 95 -5.28 16.08 8.52
N LYS A 96 -4.92 17.01 9.42
CA LYS A 96 -3.55 17.54 9.54
C LYS A 96 -2.57 16.45 9.96
N TYR A 97 -2.97 15.58 10.88
CA TYR A 97 -2.19 14.44 11.35
C TYR A 97 -1.94 13.43 10.23
N ILE A 98 -3.00 12.98 9.54
CA ILE A 98 -2.91 12.09 8.37
C ILE A 98 -2.01 12.69 7.29
N TRP A 99 -2.09 14.00 7.02
CA TRP A 99 -1.21 14.65 6.06
C TRP A 99 0.28 14.60 6.49
N ALA A 100 0.58 14.82 7.77
CA ALA A 100 1.95 14.69 8.29
C ALA A 100 2.46 13.25 8.12
N ARG A 101 1.67 12.25 8.52
CA ARG A 101 2.02 10.83 8.36
C ARG A 101 2.11 10.40 6.89
N GLN A 102 1.36 11.03 5.97
CA GLN A 102 1.49 10.82 4.52
C GLN A 102 2.81 11.36 3.98
N MET A 103 3.39 12.40 4.59
CA MET A 103 4.74 12.82 4.24
C MET A 103 5.76 11.82 4.80
N ASP A 104 5.60 11.35 6.04
CA ASP A 104 6.49 10.35 6.63
C ASP A 104 6.51 9.03 5.83
N SER A 105 5.36 8.57 5.32
CA SER A 105 5.27 7.33 4.54
C SER A 105 6.00 7.35 3.19
N LEU A 106 6.43 8.53 2.75
CA LEU A 106 7.22 8.77 1.54
C LEU A 106 8.72 9.00 1.84
N ARG A 107 9.10 9.12 3.11
CA ARG A 107 10.44 9.51 3.59
C ARG A 107 11.29 8.33 4.08
N SER A 108 12.59 8.56 4.27
CA SER A 108 13.52 7.64 4.94
C SER A 108 14.59 8.40 5.72
N ASP A 109 15.30 7.73 6.63
CA ASP A 109 16.34 8.32 7.48
C ASP A 109 17.49 8.96 6.69
N ASP A 110 18.03 8.25 5.68
CA ASP A 110 19.30 8.64 5.05
C ASP A 110 19.23 9.92 4.20
N ASP A 111 18.18 10.04 3.39
CA ASP A 111 18.06 11.07 2.34
C ASP A 111 16.65 11.70 2.25
N GLY A 112 15.78 11.34 3.19
CA GLY A 112 14.41 11.82 3.26
C GLY A 112 13.45 11.28 2.21
N TRP A 113 13.81 10.38 1.28
CA TRP A 113 12.91 9.97 0.18
C TRP A 113 13.05 8.51 -0.30
N GLY A 114 13.62 7.63 0.51
CA GLY A 114 13.87 6.21 0.20
C GLY A 114 12.68 5.43 -0.40
N PRO A 115 11.46 5.45 0.21
CA PRO A 115 10.29 4.79 -0.35
C PRO A 115 9.94 5.29 -1.75
N VAL A 116 10.02 6.61 -1.99
CA VAL A 116 9.80 7.19 -3.32
C VAL A 116 10.89 6.77 -4.30
N LYS A 117 12.17 6.81 -3.93
CA LYS A 117 13.28 6.35 -4.80
C LYS A 117 13.11 4.87 -5.19
N LYS A 118 12.80 4.00 -4.22
CA LYS A 118 12.55 2.56 -4.43
C LYS A 118 11.31 2.31 -5.29
N MET A 119 10.20 2.99 -4.99
CA MET A 119 8.98 2.95 -5.79
C MET A 119 9.26 3.33 -7.26
N LEU A 120 9.95 4.43 -7.49
CA LEU A 120 10.26 4.92 -8.83
C LEU A 120 11.21 3.95 -9.56
N ASP A 121 12.26 3.45 -8.92
CA ASP A 121 13.12 2.40 -9.48
C ASP A 121 12.30 1.17 -9.93
N TRP A 122 11.40 0.67 -9.08
CA TRP A 122 10.52 -0.47 -9.37
C TRP A 122 9.49 -0.17 -10.47
N VAL A 123 9.00 1.07 -10.52
CA VAL A 123 8.12 1.57 -11.57
C VAL A 123 8.84 1.58 -12.93
N PHE A 124 10.08 2.06 -12.99
CA PHE A 124 10.78 2.28 -14.27
C PHE A 124 11.52 1.06 -14.84
N ARG A 125 11.75 0.03 -14.02
CA ARG A 125 12.27 -1.27 -14.49
C ARG A 125 11.23 -2.03 -15.31
N GLN A 126 11.67 -2.62 -16.41
CA GLN A 126 10.76 -3.16 -17.42
C GLN A 126 10.21 -4.56 -17.11
N THR A 127 10.95 -5.43 -16.43
CA THR A 127 10.50 -6.81 -16.25
C THR A 127 9.55 -6.94 -15.05
N LYS A 128 8.44 -7.67 -15.23
CA LYS A 128 7.53 -7.99 -14.12
C LYS A 128 8.17 -9.00 -13.16
N GLY A 129 8.94 -9.96 -13.68
CA GLY A 129 9.52 -11.06 -12.91
C GLY A 129 10.49 -10.64 -11.82
N GLU A 130 11.35 -9.63 -12.06
CA GLU A 130 12.28 -9.10 -11.05
C GLU A 130 11.53 -8.48 -9.87
N VAL A 131 10.61 -7.55 -10.16
CA VAL A 131 9.81 -6.83 -9.14
C VAL A 131 8.99 -7.80 -8.26
N ILE A 132 8.52 -8.89 -8.86
CA ILE A 132 7.80 -9.97 -8.17
C ILE A 132 8.75 -10.81 -7.31
N GLY A 133 9.93 -11.18 -7.82
CA GLY A 133 10.96 -11.85 -7.02
C GLY A 133 11.33 -11.02 -5.80
N TRP A 134 11.54 -9.71 -5.97
CA TRP A 134 11.82 -8.81 -4.85
C TRP A 134 10.64 -8.69 -3.88
N SER A 135 9.40 -8.75 -4.36
CA SER A 135 8.22 -8.80 -3.48
C SER A 135 8.22 -10.09 -2.66
N THR A 136 8.59 -11.23 -3.25
CA THR A 136 8.78 -12.51 -2.54
C THR A 136 9.89 -12.43 -1.50
N ASP A 137 11.04 -11.85 -1.84
CA ASP A 137 12.17 -11.76 -0.91
C ASP A 137 11.86 -10.80 0.25
N ARG A 138 11.29 -9.62 -0.03
CA ARG A 138 10.81 -8.69 1.01
C ARG A 138 9.74 -9.34 1.88
N PHE A 139 8.85 -10.13 1.29
CA PHE A 139 7.84 -10.86 2.06
C PHE A 139 8.49 -11.83 3.05
N LYS A 140 9.39 -12.70 2.57
CA LYS A 140 10.05 -13.73 3.40
C LYS A 140 10.96 -13.17 4.49
N TYR A 141 11.76 -12.15 4.17
CA TYR A 141 12.86 -11.71 5.04
C TYR A 141 12.55 -10.46 5.86
N GLU A 142 11.51 -9.68 5.50
CA GLU A 142 11.20 -8.40 6.18
C GLU A 142 9.74 -8.27 6.64
N ILE A 143 8.77 -8.86 5.94
CA ILE A 143 7.35 -8.69 6.25
C ILE A 143 6.82 -9.82 7.14
N ALA A 144 6.97 -11.08 6.72
CA ALA A 144 6.51 -12.23 7.49
C ALA A 144 7.11 -12.29 8.91
N PRO A 145 8.44 -12.09 9.12
CA PRO A 145 9.01 -12.11 10.47
C PRO A 145 8.46 -11.02 11.41
N ARG A 146 8.04 -9.87 10.86
CA ARG A 146 7.40 -8.80 11.64
C ARG A 146 5.96 -9.18 12.02
N ILE A 147 5.21 -9.77 11.10
CA ILE A 147 3.85 -10.27 11.35
C ILE A 147 3.87 -11.43 12.34
N ASP A 148 4.84 -12.35 12.24
CA ASP A 148 5.08 -13.43 13.21
C ASP A 148 5.45 -12.86 14.60
N GLY A 149 6.15 -11.73 14.65
CA GLY A 149 6.38 -10.93 15.86
C GLY A 149 5.19 -10.06 16.32
N GLY A 150 4.01 -10.20 15.71
CA GLY A 150 2.79 -9.46 16.07
C GLY A 150 2.71 -8.01 15.58
N VAL A 151 3.66 -7.55 14.76
CA VAL A 151 3.77 -6.15 14.31
C VAL A 151 3.27 -5.99 12.87
N PRO A 152 2.21 -5.19 12.62
CA PRO A 152 1.73 -4.88 11.27
C PRO A 152 2.78 -4.13 10.44
N VAL A 153 2.71 -4.28 9.12
CA VAL A 153 3.75 -3.78 8.21
C VAL A 153 3.15 -2.91 7.11
N PRO A 154 3.45 -1.60 7.06
CA PRO A 154 3.02 -0.73 5.97
C PRO A 154 3.65 -1.17 4.65
N LEU A 155 2.83 -1.38 3.63
CA LEU A 155 3.24 -1.78 2.28
C LEU A 155 2.97 -0.66 1.28
N LEU A 156 3.85 -0.50 0.30
CA LEU A 156 3.61 0.26 -0.92
C LEU A 156 3.42 -0.72 -2.07
N LEU A 157 2.25 -0.64 -2.72
CA LEU A 157 1.84 -1.45 -3.86
C LEU A 157 2.17 -0.73 -5.16
N VAL A 158 3.05 -1.33 -5.97
CA VAL A 158 3.49 -0.75 -7.24
C VAL A 158 2.51 -1.16 -8.35
N ARG A 159 1.77 -0.22 -8.93
CA ARG A 159 0.68 -0.51 -9.88
C ARG A 159 1.17 -0.67 -11.32
N LYS A 160 2.02 0.24 -11.80
CA LYS A 160 2.30 0.34 -13.25
C LYS A 160 3.79 0.35 -13.59
N ALA A 161 4.12 -0.38 -14.66
CA ALA A 161 5.40 -0.26 -15.33
C ALA A 161 5.41 0.96 -16.26
N TYR A 162 6.45 1.77 -16.13
CA TYR A 162 6.77 2.87 -17.03
C TYR A 162 8.16 2.58 -17.62
N GLY A 163 8.42 2.89 -18.89
CA GLY A 163 9.78 2.75 -19.42
C GLY A 163 10.69 3.87 -18.91
N TYR A 164 11.98 3.62 -18.67
CA TYR A 164 12.95 4.69 -18.33
C TYR A 164 12.89 5.91 -19.29
N LYS A 165 12.62 5.72 -20.59
CA LYS A 165 12.41 6.83 -21.55
C LYS A 165 11.22 7.76 -21.21
N SER A 166 10.30 7.34 -20.33
CA SER A 166 9.16 8.15 -19.88
C SER A 166 9.44 8.96 -18.61
N LEU A 167 10.53 8.71 -17.88
CA LEU A 167 10.98 9.58 -16.76
C LEU A 167 11.22 11.03 -17.21
N LEU A 168 11.72 11.20 -18.43
CA LEU A 168 12.00 12.50 -19.07
C LEU A 168 10.72 13.32 -19.35
N LYS A 169 9.54 12.82 -18.98
CA LYS A 169 8.25 13.51 -19.11
C LYS A 169 7.65 13.69 -17.71
N ASN A 170 7.70 14.89 -17.16
CA ASN A 170 7.22 15.21 -15.80
C ASN A 170 5.79 14.67 -15.52
N LYS A 171 4.90 14.67 -16.54
CA LYS A 171 3.54 14.10 -16.45
C LYS A 171 3.51 12.60 -16.14
N SER A 172 4.47 11.81 -16.62
CA SER A 172 4.59 10.38 -16.33
C SER A 172 4.99 10.13 -14.88
N LEU A 173 5.81 11.02 -14.32
CA LEU A 173 6.37 10.90 -12.98
C LEU A 173 5.40 11.34 -11.89
N ALA A 174 4.69 12.46 -12.07
CA ALA A 174 3.54 12.81 -11.24
C ALA A 174 2.51 11.67 -11.23
N LYS A 175 2.25 11.05 -12.39
CA LYS A 175 1.37 9.89 -12.50
C LYS A 175 1.92 8.63 -11.82
N ALA A 176 3.24 8.40 -11.83
CA ALA A 176 3.84 7.31 -11.06
C ALA A 176 3.61 7.49 -9.55
N LEU A 177 3.71 8.73 -9.04
CA LEU A 177 3.48 9.03 -7.61
C LEU A 177 2.03 8.77 -7.18
N TYR A 178 1.02 9.21 -7.93
CA TYR A 178 -0.39 9.04 -7.53
C TYR A 178 -1.06 7.73 -7.96
N THR A 179 -0.43 6.89 -8.80
CA THR A 179 -1.06 5.62 -9.24
C THR A 179 -0.66 4.40 -8.42
N ASN A 180 0.31 4.53 -7.52
CA ASN A 180 0.65 3.52 -6.52
C ASN A 180 -0.22 3.71 -5.27
N HIS A 181 -0.31 2.68 -4.44
CA HIS A 181 -1.21 2.65 -3.27
C HIS A 181 -0.45 2.19 -2.02
N GLN A 182 -0.92 2.53 -0.83
CA GLN A 182 -0.37 2.05 0.44
C GLN A 182 -1.45 1.34 1.27
N VAL A 183 -1.09 0.17 1.82
CA VAL A 183 -1.96 -0.69 2.65
C VAL A 183 -1.18 -1.19 3.87
N LEU A 184 -1.85 -1.67 4.91
CA LEU A 184 -1.19 -2.27 6.08
C LEU A 184 -1.33 -3.79 6.00
N ALA A 185 -0.22 -4.54 5.98
CA ALA A 185 -0.26 -5.98 6.19
C ALA A 185 -0.47 -6.30 7.67
N ILE A 186 -1.57 -6.99 7.97
CA ILE A 186 -2.04 -7.31 9.33
C ILE A 186 -1.98 -8.81 9.62
N GLY A 187 -1.70 -9.64 8.60
CA GLY A 187 -1.56 -11.07 8.72
C GLY A 187 -1.17 -11.72 7.40
N TYR A 188 -0.98 -13.04 7.41
CA TYR A 188 -0.85 -13.83 6.18
C TYR A 188 -1.27 -15.29 6.37
N ARG A 189 -1.45 -15.98 5.26
CA ARG A 189 -1.71 -17.42 5.16
C ARG A 189 -0.68 -18.05 4.24
N ARG A 190 -0.03 -19.14 4.66
CA ARG A 190 0.94 -19.90 3.85
C ARG A 190 0.25 -21.10 3.19
N HIS A 191 0.50 -21.28 1.90
CA HIS A 191 -0.08 -22.34 1.09
C HIS A 191 1.04 -23.21 0.52
N GLU A 192 0.93 -24.53 0.71
CA GLU A 192 1.89 -25.51 0.18
C GLU A 192 1.13 -26.65 -0.53
N PRO A 193 0.70 -26.43 -1.78
CA PRO A 193 0.05 -27.46 -2.57
C PRO A 193 1.08 -28.50 -3.01
N ALA A 194 0.70 -29.78 -3.00
CA ALA A 194 1.58 -30.86 -3.46
C ALA A 194 1.96 -30.64 -4.94
N GLY A 195 3.26 -30.62 -5.24
CA GLY A 195 3.79 -30.40 -6.59
C GLY A 195 3.78 -28.95 -7.10
N GLN A 196 3.43 -27.97 -6.25
CA GLN A 196 3.46 -26.54 -6.61
C GLN A 196 4.45 -25.76 -5.74
N LEU A 197 4.82 -24.55 -6.18
CA LEU A 197 5.60 -23.62 -5.37
C LEU A 197 4.73 -23.07 -4.23
N ALA A 198 5.31 -23.01 -3.02
CA ALA A 198 4.66 -22.38 -1.88
C ALA A 198 4.34 -20.90 -2.19
N HIS A 199 3.16 -20.47 -1.78
CA HIS A 199 2.68 -19.10 -1.95
C HIS A 199 2.03 -18.55 -0.69
N TRP A 200 1.78 -17.24 -0.68
CA TRP A 200 1.26 -16.53 0.49
C TRP A 200 0.07 -15.66 0.09
N ASP A 201 -0.95 -15.67 0.93
CA ASP A 201 -2.07 -14.74 0.90
C ASP A 201 -1.88 -13.76 2.06
N VAL A 202 -1.61 -12.49 1.76
CA VAL A 202 -1.34 -11.47 2.80
C VAL A 202 -2.63 -10.75 3.14
N ASP A 203 -3.07 -10.85 4.39
CA ASP A 203 -4.26 -10.15 4.87
C ASP A 203 -3.92 -8.69 5.17
N ILE A 204 -4.72 -7.76 4.64
CA ILE A 204 -4.45 -6.32 4.66
C ILE A 204 -5.64 -5.50 5.15
N TYR A 205 -5.33 -4.38 5.80
CA TYR A 205 -6.21 -3.22 5.92
C TYR A 205 -5.93 -2.25 4.77
N ASP A 206 -6.97 -1.89 4.01
CA ASP A 206 -6.92 -0.91 2.92
C ASP A 206 -7.83 0.28 3.27
N PRO A 207 -7.32 1.52 3.38
CA PRO A 207 -8.11 2.66 3.82
C PRO A 207 -9.12 3.14 2.76
N ASN A 208 -9.11 2.57 1.54
CA ASN A 208 -10.19 2.75 0.57
C ASN A 208 -11.43 1.89 0.90
N TYR A 209 -11.28 0.85 1.73
CA TYR A 209 -12.31 -0.10 2.14
C TYR A 209 -12.35 -0.21 3.67
N PRO A 210 -12.84 0.83 4.38
CA PRO A 210 -12.98 0.79 5.83
C PRO A 210 -13.84 -0.39 6.28
N ASP A 211 -13.58 -0.88 7.49
CA ASP A 211 -14.24 -2.06 8.09
C ASP A 211 -14.09 -3.41 7.34
N GLU A 212 -13.29 -3.48 6.28
CA GLU A 212 -13.02 -4.72 5.53
C GLU A 212 -11.55 -5.18 5.64
N VAL A 213 -11.34 -6.48 5.88
CA VAL A 213 -10.06 -7.13 5.59
C VAL A 213 -10.07 -7.57 4.13
N HIS A 214 -9.02 -7.23 3.40
CA HIS A 214 -8.77 -7.68 2.04
C HIS A 214 -7.53 -8.59 1.98
N THR A 215 -7.34 -9.30 0.87
CA THR A 215 -6.18 -10.18 0.69
C THR A 215 -5.34 -9.80 -0.52
N LEU A 216 -4.02 -9.74 -0.37
CA LEU A 216 -3.07 -9.69 -1.48
C LEU A 216 -2.55 -11.11 -1.76
N HIS A 217 -3.04 -11.70 -2.84
CA HIS A 217 -2.55 -12.98 -3.35
C HIS A 217 -1.14 -12.84 -3.91
N HIS A 218 -0.20 -13.60 -3.35
CA HIS A 218 1.22 -13.59 -3.74
C HIS A 218 1.69 -15.01 -4.12
N HIS A 219 1.28 -15.44 -5.31
CA HIS A 219 1.60 -16.74 -5.94
C HIS A 219 2.47 -16.56 -7.20
N LYS A 220 3.60 -17.29 -7.29
CA LYS A 220 4.53 -17.28 -8.44
C LYS A 220 4.43 -18.57 -9.26
N GLU A 221 3.78 -18.53 -10.42
CA GLU A 221 3.73 -19.65 -11.37
C GLU A 221 4.56 -19.38 -12.64
N GLY A 222 5.66 -20.13 -12.81
CA GLY A 222 6.55 -20.03 -13.98
C GLY A 222 7.00 -18.59 -14.29
N LYS A 223 6.61 -18.08 -15.48
CA LYS A 223 6.84 -16.69 -15.93
C LYS A 223 5.60 -15.77 -15.81
N LYS A 224 4.43 -16.28 -15.39
CA LYS A 224 3.15 -15.54 -15.41
C LYS A 224 2.64 -15.25 -14.00
N VAL A 225 2.75 -13.98 -13.62
CA VAL A 225 2.59 -13.49 -12.25
C VAL A 225 2.24 -11.97 -12.35
N ILE A 226 1.31 -11.34 -11.61
CA ILE A 226 0.38 -11.73 -10.53
C ILE A 226 -0.99 -11.03 -10.75
N ARG A 227 -2.06 -11.44 -10.03
CA ARG A 227 -3.27 -10.61 -9.81
C ARG A 227 -3.30 -10.18 -8.33
N MET A 228 -3.23 -8.88 -8.03
CA MET A 228 -3.52 -8.37 -6.69
C MET A 228 -4.94 -7.81 -6.65
N GLN A 229 -5.91 -8.67 -6.33
CA GLN A 229 -7.29 -8.26 -6.15
C GLN A 229 -7.55 -7.96 -4.68
N THR A 230 -7.78 -6.69 -4.35
CA THR A 230 -8.40 -6.29 -3.09
C THR A 230 -9.84 -6.82 -3.08
N ARG A 231 -10.05 -8.05 -2.61
CA ARG A 231 -11.38 -8.63 -2.38
C ARG A 231 -11.60 -8.81 -0.88
N LYS A 232 -12.81 -8.46 -0.43
CA LYS A 232 -13.35 -8.76 0.90
C LYS A 232 -13.15 -10.24 1.24
N VAL A 233 -12.67 -10.53 2.44
CA VAL A 233 -12.58 -11.90 2.96
C VAL A 233 -13.98 -12.40 3.32
N ASP A 234 -14.71 -12.92 2.32
CA ASP A 234 -15.90 -13.73 2.55
C ASP A 234 -15.49 -15.09 3.15
N SER A 235 -16.16 -15.49 4.23
CA SER A 235 -15.81 -16.65 5.04
C SER A 235 -15.82 -18.00 4.29
N ASP A 236 -14.80 -18.80 4.54
CA ASP A 236 -14.73 -20.26 4.39
C ASP A 236 -15.13 -20.90 3.03
N ARG A 237 -15.26 -20.13 1.95
CA ARG A 237 -15.53 -20.65 0.59
C ARG A 237 -14.66 -20.05 -0.51
N PHE A 238 -13.35 -20.28 -0.43
CA PHE A 238 -12.48 -20.24 -1.61
C PHE A 238 -12.27 -21.63 -2.19
N THR A 239 -13.34 -22.17 -2.78
CA THR A 239 -13.32 -23.42 -3.55
C THR A 239 -12.72 -23.19 -4.94
N ASN A 240 -11.46 -23.60 -5.17
CA ASN A 240 -10.81 -23.95 -6.46
C ASN A 240 -10.98 -23.04 -7.71
N TYR A 241 -11.66 -21.91 -7.62
CA TYR A 241 -11.85 -20.98 -8.74
C TYR A 241 -10.53 -20.28 -9.06
N ASP A 242 -10.19 -20.24 -10.35
CA ASP A 242 -9.07 -19.51 -10.94
C ASP A 242 -7.63 -20.00 -10.63
N TYR A 243 -7.42 -21.30 -10.34
CA TYR A 243 -6.11 -21.95 -10.59
C TYR A 243 -6.02 -22.58 -12.00
N ASN A 244 -7.12 -23.15 -12.51
CA ASN A 244 -7.16 -23.84 -13.83
C ASN A 244 -7.94 -23.08 -14.91
N SER A 245 -8.61 -21.98 -14.59
CA SER A 245 -9.18 -21.12 -15.65
C SER A 245 -8.04 -20.37 -16.32
N GLY A 246 -7.71 -20.77 -17.55
CA GLY A 246 -6.86 -19.98 -18.42
C GLY A 246 -7.57 -18.65 -18.70
N VAL A 247 -7.31 -17.64 -17.86
CA VAL A 247 -7.90 -16.31 -17.99
C VAL A 247 -7.66 -15.80 -19.40
N ASP A 248 -8.75 -15.57 -20.12
CA ASP A 248 -8.70 -15.05 -21.47
C ASP A 248 -7.96 -13.71 -21.49
N VAL A 249 -6.77 -13.72 -22.10
CA VAL A 249 -5.91 -12.54 -22.24
C VAL A 249 -6.55 -11.45 -23.10
N ASN A 250 -7.64 -11.76 -23.80
CA ASN A 250 -8.36 -10.85 -24.68
C ASN A 250 -9.55 -10.16 -23.99
N ASN A 251 -9.96 -10.58 -22.78
CA ASN A 251 -11.07 -9.96 -22.04
C ASN A 251 -10.55 -9.25 -20.76
N PRO A 252 -10.04 -8.02 -20.88
CA PRO A 252 -9.48 -7.30 -19.75
C PRO A 252 -10.59 -6.86 -18.78
N LEU A 253 -10.59 -7.43 -17.57
CA LEU A 253 -11.28 -6.86 -16.42
C LEU A 253 -10.93 -5.36 -16.28
N PRO A 254 -11.86 -4.51 -15.79
CA PRO A 254 -11.65 -3.08 -15.67
C PRO A 254 -10.33 -2.79 -14.93
N SER A 255 -9.56 -1.84 -15.48
CA SER A 255 -8.12 -1.64 -15.24
C SER A 255 -7.66 -1.21 -13.82
N ASN A 256 -8.48 -1.50 -12.80
CA ASN A 256 -8.44 -0.89 -11.47
C ASN A 256 -7.80 -1.74 -10.35
N GLY A 257 -7.41 -2.99 -10.59
CA GLY A 257 -6.88 -3.89 -9.55
C GLY A 257 -5.76 -4.83 -10.01
N ILE A 258 -4.70 -4.29 -10.65
CA ILE A 258 -3.50 -5.08 -10.97
C ILE A 258 -2.27 -4.29 -10.55
N PHE A 259 -1.60 -4.79 -9.51
CA PHE A 259 -0.28 -4.35 -9.07
C PHE A 259 0.79 -5.36 -9.52
N ARG A 260 2.01 -4.87 -9.77
CA ARG A 260 3.15 -5.67 -10.27
C ARG A 260 4.12 -6.12 -9.16
N GLY A 261 3.89 -5.71 -7.91
CA GLY A 261 4.71 -6.05 -6.76
C GLY A 261 4.50 -5.07 -5.61
N PHE A 262 5.14 -5.35 -4.48
CA PHE A 262 5.01 -4.59 -3.24
C PHE A 262 6.30 -4.62 -2.41
N PHE A 263 6.46 -3.64 -1.54
CA PHE A 263 7.49 -3.64 -0.51
C PHE A 263 7.03 -2.92 0.75
N ASN A 264 7.60 -3.30 1.88
CA ASN A 264 7.51 -2.60 3.15
C ASN A 264 8.11 -1.18 3.06
N THR A 265 7.40 -0.17 3.56
CA THR A 265 7.94 1.19 3.75
C THR A 265 8.53 1.35 5.15
N THR A 266 9.54 2.21 5.28
CA THR A 266 10.17 2.48 6.59
C THR A 266 9.23 3.30 7.45
N TYR A 267 8.89 2.78 8.63
CA TYR A 267 7.91 3.38 9.53
C TYR A 267 8.62 4.00 10.73
N PHE A 268 8.30 5.27 10.99
CA PHE A 268 8.96 6.10 12.00
C PHE A 268 7.99 6.43 13.14
N ILE A 269 8.39 6.07 14.36
CA ILE A 269 7.80 6.60 15.59
C ILE A 269 8.74 7.70 16.08
N ASP A 270 8.40 8.94 15.72
CA ASP A 270 9.07 10.11 16.27
C ASP A 270 8.35 10.46 17.59
N LYS A 271 8.95 10.05 18.72
CA LYS A 271 8.22 9.76 19.97
C LYS A 271 7.61 10.95 20.69
N GLU A 272 7.99 12.19 20.35
CA GLU A 272 7.67 13.37 21.19
C GLU A 272 6.63 14.33 20.61
N GLU A 273 6.27 14.24 19.31
CA GLU A 273 5.39 15.24 18.67
C GLU A 273 4.10 14.72 18.01
N ARG A 274 3.86 13.39 17.99
CA ARG A 274 2.88 12.80 17.04
C ARG A 274 1.91 11.79 17.66
N ILE A 275 1.31 12.15 18.80
CA ILE A 275 0.07 11.48 19.28
C ILE A 275 -1.10 11.90 18.36
N MET A 276 -1.99 10.97 18.01
CA MET A 276 -3.20 11.29 17.25
C MET A 276 -4.14 12.19 18.09
N PRO A 277 -4.62 13.34 17.56
CA PRO A 277 -5.41 14.32 18.31
C PRO A 277 -6.87 13.91 18.50
#